data_AF-A0A2D6LVR9-F1
#
_entry.id   AF-A0A2D6LVR9-F1
#
_cell.length_a   1.000
_cell.length_b   1.000
_cell.length_c   1.000
_cell.angle_alpha   90.00
_cell.angle_beta   90.00
_cell.angle_gamma   90.00
#
_symmetry.space_group_name_H-M   'P 1'
#
loop_
_entity.id
_entity.type
_entity.pdbx_description
1 polymer ?
#
loop_
_entity_poly.entity_id
_entity_poly.type
_entity_poly.pdbx_seq_one_letter_code
_entity_poly.pdbx_strand_id
1 'polypeptide(L)'
;EYYLAFHDKVISRYLTKILNFPNGSKTYTFKEPKIIKNSNKQFRKAYAKAVLMFEGGIGIKEDVQLGVKNEDFKNSIAEILNMHNINFKNKEDCDSNGIWRIWSGKLKKESAKEWLSFFEENTEKWYQIYEIINGYQGKIKSRKEAINILNSIYPKRSKKASLLEIFFIIKNLNKTHRYEIVKKLCKNNKLKSYGGKWAHSLMPYLNILKKAKIITVEKARFGPKKSFGTIIRDLYTYNSNIKEWKVPYRPWLEKEIDYLKN
;
A
#
# COMPACT_ATOMS: atom_id res chain seq x y z
N GLU A 1 7.00 8.15 14.94
CA GLU A 1 6.61 6.73 15.04
C GLU A 1 5.81 6.57 16.32
N TYR A 2 4.74 5.80 16.30
CA TYR A 2 3.98 5.47 17.51
C TYR A 2 4.41 4.08 17.95
N TYR A 3 4.71 3.91 19.24
CA TYR A 3 5.04 2.61 19.81
C TYR A 3 4.06 2.28 20.94
N LEU A 4 3.69 1.00 21.05
CA LEU A 4 2.95 0.47 22.19
C LEU A 4 3.94 -0.26 23.09
N ALA A 5 4.09 0.22 24.33
CA ALA A 5 4.94 -0.40 25.33
C ALA A 5 4.08 -1.07 26.41
N PHE A 6 4.36 -2.35 26.68
CA PHE A 6 3.74 -3.08 27.78
C PHE A 6 4.68 -3.06 28.99
N HIS A 7 4.24 -2.44 30.09
CA HIS A 7 4.96 -2.44 31.37
C HIS A 7 4.42 -3.49 32.36
N ASP A 8 3.70 -4.48 31.83
CA ASP A 8 3.07 -5.53 32.61
C ASP A 8 3.96 -6.78 32.67
N LYS A 9 4.31 -7.19 33.90
CA LYS A 9 5.16 -8.38 34.15
C LYS A 9 4.48 -9.68 33.72
N VAL A 10 3.16 -9.78 33.82
CA VAL A 10 2.38 -10.96 33.41
C VAL A 10 2.44 -11.11 31.90
N ILE A 11 2.21 -10.04 31.13
CA ILE A 11 2.33 -10.06 29.67
C ILE A 11 3.76 -10.43 29.27
N SER A 12 4.77 -9.81 29.89
CA SER A 12 6.18 -10.11 29.60
C SER A 12 6.54 -11.58 29.88
N ARG A 13 6.10 -12.12 31.01
CA ARG A 13 6.29 -13.55 31.34
C ARG A 13 5.54 -14.45 30.38
N TYR A 14 4.32 -14.10 29.97
CA TYR A 14 3.58 -14.87 29.00
C TYR A 14 4.33 -14.96 27.66
N LEU A 15 4.78 -13.82 27.13
CA LEU A 15 5.54 -13.79 25.87
C LEU A 15 6.85 -14.58 25.98
N THR A 16 7.62 -14.37 27.04
CA THR A 16 8.97 -14.97 27.15
C THR A 16 8.97 -16.41 27.65
N LYS A 17 8.05 -16.81 28.53
CA LYS A 17 8.00 -18.16 29.13
C LYS A 17 7.02 -19.10 28.45
N ILE A 18 5.87 -18.60 28.01
CA ILE A 18 4.86 -19.44 27.33
C ILE A 18 5.12 -19.46 25.82
N LEU A 19 5.27 -18.30 25.19
CA LEU A 19 5.50 -18.23 23.73
C LEU A 19 6.99 -18.36 23.36
N ASN A 20 7.88 -18.46 24.35
CA ASN A 20 9.33 -18.50 24.16
C ASN A 20 9.85 -17.40 23.24
N PHE A 21 9.27 -16.21 23.35
CA PHE A 21 9.61 -15.07 22.51
C PHE A 21 11.00 -14.54 22.93
N PRO A 22 11.96 -14.39 22.00
CA PRO A 22 13.33 -14.02 22.36
C PRO A 22 13.40 -12.57 22.87
N ASN A 23 14.34 -12.33 23.79
CA ASN A 23 14.72 -10.99 24.25
C ASN A 23 15.71 -10.34 23.26
N GLY A 24 15.80 -9.01 23.28
CA GLY A 24 16.75 -8.25 22.45
C GLY A 24 16.30 -8.05 21.00
N SER A 25 17.26 -7.82 20.10
CA SER A 25 16.98 -7.61 18.66
C SER A 25 16.53 -8.91 18.00
N LYS A 26 15.33 -8.87 17.40
CA LYS A 26 14.63 -10.06 16.91
C LYS A 26 14.69 -10.20 15.39
N THR A 27 15.25 -9.20 14.72
CA THR A 27 15.28 -9.06 13.26
C THR A 27 15.84 -10.29 12.54
N TYR A 28 16.82 -10.97 13.16
CA TYR A 28 17.54 -12.10 12.57
C TYR A 28 17.25 -13.44 13.24
N THR A 29 16.64 -13.45 14.42
CA THR A 29 16.56 -14.63 15.28
C THR A 29 15.13 -15.09 15.55
N PHE A 30 14.13 -14.25 15.21
CA PHE A 30 12.74 -14.57 15.45
C PHE A 30 12.27 -15.76 14.61
N LYS A 31 11.54 -16.69 15.26
CA LYS A 31 10.90 -17.85 14.64
C LYS A 31 9.46 -17.94 15.13
N GLU A 32 8.60 -18.60 14.35
CA GLU A 32 7.25 -18.95 14.80
C GLU A 32 7.33 -19.76 16.11
N PRO A 33 6.63 -19.33 17.18
CA PRO A 33 6.60 -20.07 18.43
C PRO A 33 6.13 -21.51 18.23
N LYS A 34 6.81 -22.48 18.86
CA LYS A 34 6.48 -23.93 18.72
C LYS A 34 5.01 -24.24 19.03
N ILE A 35 4.45 -23.59 20.06
CA ILE A 35 3.03 -23.76 20.43
C ILE A 35 2.08 -23.33 19.30
N ILE A 36 2.43 -22.28 18.55
CA ILE A 36 1.67 -21.82 17.38
C ILE A 36 1.93 -22.75 16.19
N LYS A 37 3.19 -23.13 15.94
CA LYS A 37 3.55 -24.03 14.84
C LYS A 37 2.83 -25.39 14.92
N ASN A 38 2.63 -25.90 16.14
CA ASN A 38 1.94 -27.16 16.41
C ASN A 38 0.41 -26.99 16.58
N SER A 39 -0.10 -25.76 16.50
CA SER A 39 -1.54 -25.49 16.63
C SER A 39 -2.29 -25.75 15.32
N ASN A 40 -3.62 -25.71 15.39
CA ASN A 40 -4.47 -25.90 14.21
C ASN A 40 -4.31 -24.77 13.18
N LYS A 41 -4.86 -25.01 11.98
CA LYS A 41 -4.81 -24.09 10.84
C LYS A 41 -5.37 -22.69 11.13
N GLN A 42 -6.32 -22.56 12.06
CA GLN A 42 -6.94 -21.27 12.42
C GLN A 42 -6.00 -20.41 13.28
N PHE A 43 -5.36 -20.99 14.30
CA PHE A 43 -4.38 -20.27 15.12
C PHE A 43 -3.16 -19.82 14.32
N ARG A 44 -2.64 -20.69 13.45
CA ARG A 44 -1.57 -20.32 12.51
C ARG A 44 -2.00 -19.20 11.55
N LYS A 45 -3.26 -19.21 11.07
CA LYS A 45 -3.80 -18.10 10.28
C LYS A 45 -3.79 -16.79 11.05
N ALA A 46 -4.25 -16.79 12.30
CA ALA A 46 -4.27 -15.61 13.16
C ALA A 46 -2.86 -15.05 13.39
N TYR A 47 -1.87 -15.93 13.56
CA TYR A 47 -0.47 -15.55 13.62
C TYR A 47 0.01 -14.86 12.33
N ALA A 48 -0.21 -15.47 11.16
CA ALA A 48 0.17 -14.86 9.88
C ALA A 48 -0.56 -13.54 9.61
N LYS A 49 -1.84 -13.43 9.99
CA LYS A 49 -2.64 -12.19 9.92
C LYS A 49 -1.96 -11.07 10.71
N ALA A 50 -1.56 -11.32 11.96
CA ALA A 50 -0.84 -10.35 12.77
C ALA A 50 0.49 -9.94 12.10
N VAL A 51 1.27 -10.89 11.60
CA VAL A 51 2.54 -10.60 10.91
C VAL A 51 2.34 -9.71 9.69
N LEU A 52 1.38 -10.02 8.82
CA LEU A 52 1.10 -9.23 7.61
C LEU A 52 0.54 -7.83 7.95
N MET A 53 -0.22 -7.71 9.04
CA MET A 53 -0.71 -6.42 9.53
C MET A 53 0.38 -5.47 9.99
N PHE A 54 1.49 -5.98 10.54
CA PHE A 54 2.58 -5.12 11.02
C PHE A 54 3.72 -5.04 10.00
N GLU A 55 4.26 -6.18 9.58
CA GLU A 55 5.43 -6.29 8.71
C GLU A 55 5.10 -6.37 7.22
N GLY A 56 3.89 -6.80 6.87
CA GLY A 56 3.43 -6.84 5.49
C GLY A 56 3.18 -5.45 4.89
N GLY A 57 3.06 -5.35 3.58
CA GLY A 57 2.71 -4.12 2.88
C GLY A 57 1.83 -4.39 1.67
N ILE A 58 0.98 -3.43 1.33
CA ILE A 58 0.27 -3.43 0.05
C ILE A 58 1.03 -2.49 -0.88
N GLY A 59 1.61 -3.06 -1.93
CA GLY A 59 2.39 -2.35 -2.90
C GLY A 59 1.54 -1.48 -3.82
N ILE A 60 2.19 -0.51 -4.47
CA ILE A 60 1.58 0.40 -5.45
C ILE A 60 1.01 -0.37 -6.66
N LYS A 61 1.54 -1.57 -6.93
CA LYS A 61 1.09 -2.47 -7.98
C LYS A 61 -0.06 -3.37 -7.55
N GLU A 62 -0.68 -3.07 -6.40
CA GLU A 62 -1.81 -3.83 -5.85
C GLU A 62 -1.41 -5.26 -5.52
N ASP A 63 -0.26 -5.43 -4.87
CA ASP A 63 0.29 -6.70 -4.44
C ASP A 63 0.54 -6.71 -2.94
N VAL A 64 0.26 -7.82 -2.26
CA VAL A 64 0.66 -8.03 -0.86
C VAL A 64 2.12 -8.47 -0.86
N GLN A 65 2.94 -7.85 -0.03
CA GLN A 65 4.37 -8.12 0.10
C GLN A 65 4.73 -8.32 1.58
N LEU A 66 5.66 -9.22 1.85
CA LEU A 66 6.34 -9.32 3.14
C LEU A 66 7.84 -9.44 2.85
N GLY A 67 8.64 -8.61 3.53
CA GLY A 67 10.09 -8.62 3.45
C GLY A 67 10.69 -8.69 4.84
N VAL A 68 11.46 -9.74 5.14
CA VAL A 68 12.05 -9.98 6.47
C VAL A 68 13.51 -10.41 6.35
N LYS A 69 14.33 -10.22 7.38
CA LYS A 69 15.75 -10.63 7.35
C LYS A 69 15.99 -12.05 7.86
N ASN A 70 14.98 -12.70 8.42
CA ASN A 70 15.06 -14.07 8.91
C ASN A 70 14.33 -15.01 7.93
N GLU A 71 15.07 -15.98 7.39
CA GLU A 71 14.56 -16.94 6.41
C GLU A 71 13.52 -17.89 7.01
N ASP A 72 13.79 -18.47 8.18
CA ASP A 72 12.87 -19.38 8.89
C ASP A 72 11.50 -18.72 9.10
N PHE A 73 11.49 -17.44 9.45
CA PHE A 73 10.29 -16.66 9.65
C PHE A 73 9.52 -16.46 8.32
N LYS A 74 10.22 -16.14 7.23
CA LYS A 74 9.61 -16.09 5.90
C LYS A 74 9.08 -17.47 5.47
N ASN A 75 9.79 -18.55 5.77
CA ASN A 75 9.39 -19.92 5.45
C ASN A 75 8.15 -20.34 6.24
N SER A 76 8.06 -19.99 7.53
CA SER A 76 6.86 -20.18 8.34
C SER A 76 5.63 -19.48 7.76
N ILE A 77 5.74 -18.20 7.38
CA ILE A 77 4.60 -17.49 6.77
C ILE A 77 4.20 -18.12 5.43
N ALA A 78 5.18 -18.51 4.60
CA ALA A 78 4.91 -19.20 3.34
C ALA A 78 4.18 -20.55 3.55
N GLU A 79 4.59 -21.32 4.55
CA GLU A 79 3.93 -22.57 4.94
C GLU A 79 2.47 -22.32 5.31
N ILE A 80 2.19 -21.30 6.14
CA ILE A 80 0.82 -20.96 6.55
C ILE A 80 -0.01 -20.52 5.34
N LEU A 81 0.55 -19.72 4.43
CA LEU A 81 -0.16 -19.32 3.20
C LEU A 81 -0.51 -20.53 2.32
N ASN A 82 0.43 -21.47 2.15
CA ASN A 82 0.20 -22.72 1.44
C ASN A 82 -0.91 -23.56 2.09
N MET A 83 -0.93 -23.67 3.43
CA MET A 83 -2.01 -24.37 4.15
C MET A 83 -3.39 -23.80 3.85
N HIS A 84 -3.48 -22.51 3.52
CA HIS A 84 -4.72 -21.80 3.17
C HIS A 84 -4.93 -21.65 1.66
N ASN A 85 -4.16 -22.35 0.84
CA ASN A 85 -4.22 -22.31 -0.63
C ASN A 85 -4.07 -20.89 -1.20
N ILE A 86 -3.32 -20.02 -0.53
CA ILE A 86 -3.08 -18.66 -1.00
C ILE A 86 -1.99 -18.69 -2.06
N ASN A 87 -2.26 -18.10 -3.22
CA ASN A 87 -1.24 -17.96 -4.27
C ASN A 87 -0.28 -16.82 -3.95
N PHE A 88 1.03 -17.13 -3.95
CA PHE A 88 2.10 -16.16 -3.79
C PHE A 88 3.37 -16.61 -4.52
N LYS A 89 4.24 -15.65 -4.77
CA LYS A 89 5.61 -15.86 -5.21
C LYS A 89 6.53 -15.83 -3.99
N ASN A 90 7.42 -16.81 -3.94
CA ASN A 90 8.47 -16.92 -2.93
C ASN A 90 9.81 -16.66 -3.61
N LYS A 91 10.59 -15.70 -3.14
CA LYS A 91 11.97 -15.57 -3.63
C LYS A 91 12.85 -16.54 -2.84
N GLU A 92 13.48 -17.46 -3.56
CA GLU A 92 14.35 -18.49 -2.99
C GLU A 92 15.64 -17.91 -2.41
N ASP A 93 16.15 -16.81 -2.95
CA ASP A 93 17.36 -16.15 -2.43
C ASP A 93 17.07 -14.80 -1.76
N CYS A 94 17.85 -14.47 -0.73
CA CYS A 94 17.84 -13.14 -0.16
C CYS A 94 18.21 -12.06 -1.22
N ASP A 95 17.70 -10.83 -1.07
CA ASP A 95 18.17 -9.72 -1.90
C ASP A 95 19.53 -9.19 -1.44
N SER A 96 20.09 -8.23 -2.19
CA SER A 96 21.39 -7.63 -1.86
C SER A 96 21.44 -6.91 -0.50
N ASN A 97 20.30 -6.72 0.17
CA ASN A 97 20.20 -6.14 1.51
C ASN A 97 19.94 -7.21 2.58
N GLY A 98 20.03 -8.51 2.22
CA GLY A 98 19.74 -9.63 3.10
C GLY A 98 18.26 -9.77 3.44
N ILE A 99 17.35 -9.30 2.57
CA ILE A 99 15.90 -9.39 2.79
C ILE A 99 15.32 -10.56 1.97
N TRP A 100 14.67 -11.46 2.69
CA TRP A 100 13.85 -12.55 2.18
C TRP A 100 12.43 -12.06 1.90
N ARG A 101 11.85 -12.45 0.76
CA ARG A 101 10.58 -11.86 0.30
C ARG A 101 9.57 -12.89 -0.17
N ILE A 102 8.32 -12.64 0.19
CA ILE A 102 7.14 -13.23 -0.45
C ILE A 102 6.24 -12.12 -0.97
N TRP A 103 5.56 -12.35 -2.09
CA TRP A 103 4.56 -11.40 -2.61
C TRP A 103 3.49 -12.08 -3.46
N SER A 104 2.28 -11.54 -3.47
CA SER A 104 1.15 -12.10 -4.22
C SER A 104 1.26 -11.95 -5.74
N GLY A 105 2.14 -11.06 -6.21
CA GLY A 105 1.98 -10.45 -7.55
C GLY A 105 0.75 -9.53 -7.60
N LYS A 106 0.49 -8.91 -8.76
CA LYS A 106 -0.66 -8.01 -8.89
C LYS A 106 -1.96 -8.79 -8.64
N LEU A 107 -2.70 -8.38 -7.61
CA LEU A 107 -3.94 -9.02 -7.23
C LEU A 107 -5.04 -8.74 -8.26
N LYS A 108 -5.79 -9.81 -8.57
CA LYS A 108 -7.11 -9.73 -9.22
C LYS A 108 -8.19 -9.78 -8.13
N LYS A 109 -9.44 -9.50 -8.50
CA LYS A 109 -10.57 -9.43 -7.56
C LYS A 109 -10.71 -10.72 -6.74
N GLU A 110 -10.54 -11.88 -7.37
CA GLU A 110 -10.69 -13.20 -6.75
C GLU A 110 -9.59 -13.46 -5.74
N SER A 111 -8.32 -13.32 -6.15
CA SER A 111 -7.18 -13.47 -5.24
C SER A 111 -7.18 -12.42 -4.13
N ALA A 112 -7.65 -11.19 -4.40
CA ALA A 112 -7.77 -10.16 -3.38
C ALA A 112 -8.76 -10.59 -2.27
N LYS A 113 -9.86 -11.29 -2.60
CA LYS A 113 -10.79 -11.83 -1.58
C LYS A 113 -10.12 -12.86 -0.67
N GLU A 114 -9.30 -13.73 -1.24
CA GLU A 114 -8.54 -14.73 -0.47
C GLU A 114 -7.57 -14.04 0.51
N TRP A 115 -6.80 -13.08 -0.01
CA TRP A 115 -5.85 -12.29 0.77
C TRP A 115 -6.51 -11.41 1.83
N LEU A 116 -7.72 -10.89 1.59
CA LEU A 116 -8.45 -10.05 2.54
C LEU A 116 -8.61 -10.74 3.90
N SER A 117 -8.77 -12.06 3.90
CA SER A 117 -8.92 -12.87 5.13
C SER A 117 -7.66 -12.92 6.01
N PHE A 118 -6.53 -12.41 5.53
CA PHE A 118 -5.26 -12.27 6.27
C PHE A 118 -5.02 -10.85 6.79
N PHE A 119 -6.02 -9.97 6.76
CA PHE A 119 -5.94 -8.62 7.32
C PHE A 119 -7.11 -8.38 8.26
N GLU A 120 -6.86 -7.67 9.36
CA GLU A 120 -7.92 -7.30 10.31
C GLU A 120 -8.85 -6.28 9.67
N GLU A 121 -10.15 -6.52 9.85
CA GLU A 121 -11.18 -5.64 9.33
C GLU A 121 -10.98 -4.22 9.89
N ASN A 122 -11.38 -3.22 9.11
CA ASN A 122 -11.24 -1.81 9.46
C ASN A 122 -9.80 -1.29 9.62
N THR A 123 -8.78 -2.05 9.20
CA THR A 123 -7.41 -1.55 9.08
C THR A 123 -7.13 -0.94 7.70
N GLU A 124 -6.17 -0.01 7.61
CA GLU A 124 -5.82 0.63 6.33
C GLU A 124 -5.34 -0.38 5.27
N LYS A 125 -4.64 -1.44 5.66
CA LYS A 125 -4.24 -2.52 4.73
C LYS A 125 -5.45 -3.32 4.24
N TRP A 126 -6.41 -3.59 5.14
CA TRP A 126 -7.68 -4.22 4.76
C TRP A 126 -8.46 -3.37 3.77
N TYR A 127 -8.59 -2.06 4.01
CA TYR A 127 -9.26 -1.14 3.09
C TYR A 127 -8.59 -1.09 1.71
N GLN A 128 -7.25 -1.09 1.66
CA GLN A 128 -6.53 -1.10 0.39
C GLN A 128 -6.82 -2.36 -0.44
N ILE A 129 -6.97 -3.53 0.20
CA ILE A 129 -7.38 -4.77 -0.49
C ILE A 129 -8.87 -4.71 -0.87
N TYR A 130 -9.72 -4.22 0.03
CA TYR A 130 -11.14 -4.04 -0.23
C TYR A 130 -11.40 -3.12 -1.45
N GLU A 131 -10.59 -2.07 -1.61
CA GLU A 131 -10.60 -1.17 -2.77
C GLU A 131 -10.18 -1.89 -4.08
N ILE A 132 -9.36 -2.94 -4.02
CA ILE A 132 -9.04 -3.77 -5.20
C ILE A 132 -10.26 -4.60 -5.60
N ILE A 133 -11.01 -5.10 -4.62
CA ILE A 133 -12.18 -5.97 -4.84
C ILE A 133 -13.37 -5.16 -5.38
N ASN A 134 -13.63 -4.01 -4.78
CA ASN A 134 -14.86 -3.24 -4.99
C ASN A 134 -14.67 -1.92 -5.74
N GLY A 135 -13.42 -1.48 -5.92
CA GLY A 135 -13.13 -0.14 -6.42
C GLY A 135 -13.52 0.95 -5.42
N TYR A 136 -13.54 2.20 -5.91
CA TYR A 136 -14.05 3.34 -5.13
C TYR A 136 -15.58 3.39 -5.26
N GLN A 137 -16.26 3.17 -4.14
CA GLN A 137 -17.72 3.03 -4.07
C GLN A 137 -18.46 4.31 -3.70
N GLY A 138 -17.79 5.27 -3.06
CA GLY A 138 -18.41 6.52 -2.63
C GLY A 138 -18.54 7.50 -3.78
N LYS A 139 -19.66 8.24 -3.80
CA LYS A 139 -20.00 9.19 -4.86
C LYS A 139 -20.26 10.57 -4.28
N ILE A 140 -19.57 11.57 -4.81
CA ILE A 140 -19.65 12.95 -4.32
C ILE A 140 -19.78 13.91 -5.49
N LYS A 141 -20.75 14.81 -5.42
CA LYS A 141 -20.94 15.84 -6.46
C LYS A 141 -19.94 17.00 -6.31
N SER A 142 -19.62 17.37 -5.06
CA SER A 142 -18.71 18.46 -4.76
C SER A 142 -17.23 18.05 -4.91
N ARG A 143 -16.54 18.69 -5.86
CA ARG A 143 -15.08 18.54 -6.01
C ARG A 143 -14.31 18.85 -4.73
N LYS A 144 -14.67 19.93 -4.03
CA LYS A 144 -13.95 20.39 -2.82
C LYS A 144 -14.02 19.32 -1.74
N GLU A 145 -15.21 18.76 -1.54
CA GLU A 145 -15.50 17.71 -0.59
C GLU A 145 -14.76 16.41 -0.93
N ALA A 146 -14.85 15.95 -2.18
CA ALA A 146 -14.15 14.74 -2.62
C ALA A 146 -12.63 14.82 -2.39
N ILE A 147 -12.03 15.97 -2.68
CA ILE A 147 -10.59 16.18 -2.46
C ILE A 147 -10.25 16.24 -0.96
N ASN A 148 -11.10 16.85 -0.13
CA ASN A 148 -10.90 16.87 1.32
C ASN A 148 -10.95 15.45 1.92
N ILE A 149 -11.90 14.63 1.48
CA ILE A 149 -12.03 13.22 1.89
C ILE A 149 -10.81 12.41 1.43
N LEU A 150 -10.40 12.54 0.17
CA LEU A 150 -9.19 11.84 -0.29
C LEU A 150 -7.95 12.27 0.49
N ASN A 151 -7.83 13.55 0.86
CA ASN A 151 -6.70 14.05 1.64
C ASN A 151 -6.74 13.64 3.12
N SER A 152 -7.93 13.43 3.70
CA SER A 152 -8.07 12.90 5.07
C SER A 152 -7.72 11.42 5.15
N ILE A 153 -8.15 10.62 4.15
CA ILE A 153 -7.84 9.19 4.06
C ILE A 153 -6.37 8.95 3.71
N TYR A 154 -5.81 9.76 2.81
CA TYR A 154 -4.42 9.64 2.35
C TYR A 154 -3.61 10.88 2.73
N PRO A 155 -3.33 11.09 4.03
CA PRO A 155 -2.64 12.28 4.50
C PRO A 155 -1.20 12.36 3.97
N LYS A 156 -0.65 13.57 4.03
CA LYS A 156 0.72 13.88 3.61
C LYS A 156 1.73 13.00 4.38
N ARG A 157 2.37 12.05 3.68
CA ARG A 157 3.38 11.14 4.27
C ARG A 157 4.79 11.72 4.35
N SER A 158 5.06 12.81 3.64
CA SER A 158 6.39 13.43 3.62
C SER A 158 6.27 14.95 3.46
N LYS A 159 7.27 15.70 3.92
CA LYS A 159 7.32 17.17 3.73
C LYS A 159 7.29 17.59 2.24
N LYS A 160 7.66 16.69 1.32
CA LYS A 160 7.92 16.99 -0.09
C LYS A 160 6.68 17.17 -0.95
N ALA A 161 5.61 16.40 -0.68
CA ALA A 161 4.40 16.41 -1.48
C ALA A 161 3.20 15.83 -0.73
N SER A 162 2.01 16.36 -1.01
CA SER A 162 0.70 15.86 -0.61
C SER A 162 -0.17 15.56 -1.84
N LEU A 163 -1.24 14.80 -1.63
CA LEU A 163 -2.23 14.51 -2.67
C LEU A 163 -2.86 15.81 -3.21
N LEU A 164 -3.19 16.75 -2.32
CA LEU A 164 -3.80 18.02 -2.66
C LEU A 164 -2.91 18.89 -3.57
N GLU A 165 -1.62 19.00 -3.23
CA GLU A 165 -0.65 19.74 -4.05
C GLU A 165 -0.53 19.14 -5.45
N ILE A 166 -0.43 17.80 -5.54
CA ILE A 166 -0.31 17.09 -6.82
C ILE A 166 -1.57 17.29 -7.66
N PHE A 167 -2.75 17.20 -7.05
CA PHE A 167 -4.02 17.46 -7.71
C PHE A 167 -4.06 18.86 -8.34
N PHE A 168 -3.74 19.91 -7.59
CA PHE A 168 -3.78 21.28 -8.12
C PHE A 168 -2.74 21.51 -9.23
N ILE A 169 -1.55 20.91 -9.11
CA ILE A 169 -0.55 21.00 -10.18
C ILE A 169 -1.05 20.37 -11.48
N ILE A 170 -1.61 19.16 -11.43
CA ILE A 170 -2.13 18.49 -12.64
C ILE A 170 -3.31 19.27 -13.20
N LYS A 171 -4.23 19.72 -12.34
CA LYS A 171 -5.39 20.54 -12.75
C LYS A 171 -4.94 21.80 -13.49
N ASN A 172 -3.96 22.52 -12.97
CA ASN A 172 -3.47 23.77 -13.56
C ASN A 172 -2.69 23.53 -14.86
N LEU A 173 -1.96 22.41 -14.97
CA LEU A 173 -1.25 22.05 -16.19
C LEU A 173 -2.16 21.42 -17.25
N ASN A 174 -3.34 20.93 -16.84
CA ASN A 174 -4.32 20.17 -17.63
C ASN A 174 -3.79 18.82 -18.18
N LYS A 175 -2.60 18.79 -18.77
CA LYS A 175 -1.95 17.62 -19.35
C LYS A 175 -0.45 17.69 -19.06
N THR A 176 0.11 16.67 -18.42
CA THR A 176 1.48 16.75 -17.90
C THR A 176 2.14 15.39 -17.69
N HIS A 177 3.46 15.38 -17.68
CA HIS A 177 4.24 14.22 -17.29
C HIS A 177 4.73 14.30 -15.84
N ARG A 178 5.07 13.14 -15.26
CA ARG A 178 5.49 13.04 -13.85
C ARG A 178 6.65 13.95 -13.44
N TYR A 179 7.62 14.17 -14.34
CA TYR A 179 8.79 15.02 -14.06
C TYR A 179 8.44 16.51 -13.99
N GLU A 180 7.39 16.95 -14.69
CA GLU A 180 6.90 18.33 -14.64
C GLU A 180 6.17 18.60 -13.34
N ILE A 181 5.40 17.62 -12.87
CA ILE A 181 4.78 17.66 -11.53
C ILE A 181 5.87 17.82 -10.47
N VAL A 182 6.92 17.00 -10.54
CA VAL A 182 8.12 17.11 -9.70
C VAL A 182 8.75 18.50 -9.79
N LYS A 183 8.96 19.05 -10.99
CA LYS A 183 9.56 20.38 -11.19
C LYS A 183 8.72 21.48 -10.52
N LYS A 184 7.40 21.42 -10.64
CA LYS A 184 6.47 22.37 -9.99
C LYS A 184 6.48 22.20 -8.46
N LEU A 185 6.45 20.97 -7.94
CA LEU A 185 6.57 20.71 -6.50
C LEU A 185 7.88 21.25 -5.94
N CYS A 186 9.01 21.02 -6.63
CA CYS A 186 10.30 21.56 -6.22
C CYS A 186 10.29 23.09 -6.12
N LYS A 187 9.70 23.76 -7.13
CA LYS A 187 9.57 25.22 -7.14
C LYS A 187 8.69 25.72 -5.99
N ASN A 188 7.50 25.12 -5.82
CA ASN A 188 6.53 25.55 -4.81
C ASN A 188 7.05 25.34 -3.38
N ASN A 189 7.76 24.23 -3.14
CA ASN A 189 8.22 23.83 -1.81
C ASN A 189 9.71 24.18 -1.55
N LYS A 190 10.34 24.98 -2.42
CA LYS A 190 11.77 25.38 -2.34
C LYS A 190 12.70 24.18 -2.12
N LEU A 191 12.43 23.07 -2.77
CA LEU A 191 13.19 21.83 -2.62
C LEU A 191 14.37 21.79 -3.60
N LYS A 192 15.52 21.27 -3.16
CA LYS A 192 16.63 20.94 -4.05
C LYS A 192 16.15 19.96 -5.13
N SER A 193 16.68 20.08 -6.35
CA SER A 193 16.32 19.18 -7.46
C SER A 193 16.59 17.73 -7.07
N TYR A 194 15.50 16.97 -6.88
CA TYR A 194 15.60 15.53 -6.67
C TYR A 194 15.36 14.86 -8.02
N GLY A 195 16.40 14.23 -8.59
CA GLY A 195 16.37 13.59 -9.91
C GLY A 195 15.31 12.49 -10.06
N GLY A 196 15.45 11.64 -11.09
CA GLY A 196 14.41 10.69 -11.52
C GLY A 196 13.81 9.79 -10.43
N LYS A 197 14.58 9.42 -9.39
CA LYS A 197 14.10 8.59 -8.26
C LYS A 197 12.91 9.23 -7.52
N TRP A 198 12.87 10.57 -7.39
CA TRP A 198 11.78 11.23 -6.68
C TRP A 198 10.46 11.20 -7.45
N ALA A 199 10.51 11.24 -8.79
CA ALA A 199 9.32 11.09 -9.60
C ALA A 199 8.57 9.77 -9.30
N HIS A 200 9.28 8.67 -9.06
CA HIS A 200 8.65 7.39 -8.69
C HIS A 200 7.87 7.45 -7.37
N SER A 201 8.26 8.31 -6.42
CA SER A 201 7.55 8.49 -5.16
C SER A 201 6.18 9.16 -5.30
N LEU A 202 5.88 9.75 -6.47
CA LEU A 202 4.56 10.32 -6.75
C LEU A 202 3.52 9.26 -7.13
N MET A 203 3.94 8.05 -7.47
CA MET A 203 3.06 7.01 -8.00
C MET A 203 1.88 6.66 -7.07
N PRO A 204 2.03 6.56 -5.74
CA PRO A 204 0.89 6.32 -4.85
C PRO A 204 -0.22 7.36 -5.02
N TYR A 205 0.14 8.65 -5.05
CA TYR A 205 -0.81 9.75 -5.22
C TYR A 205 -1.46 9.74 -6.60
N LEU A 206 -0.68 9.50 -7.65
CA LEU A 206 -1.20 9.40 -9.01
C LEU A 206 -2.17 8.23 -9.18
N ASN A 207 -1.90 7.10 -8.52
CA ASN A 207 -2.81 5.96 -8.52
C ASN A 207 -4.12 6.27 -7.78
N ILE A 208 -4.08 6.98 -6.65
CA ILE A 208 -5.28 7.45 -5.95
C ILE A 208 -6.13 8.34 -6.88
N LEU A 209 -5.52 9.35 -7.51
CA LEU A 209 -6.23 10.24 -8.44
C LEU A 209 -6.79 9.48 -9.66
N LYS A 210 -6.05 8.48 -10.17
CA LYS A 210 -6.50 7.62 -11.26
C LYS A 210 -7.72 6.77 -10.85
N LYS A 211 -7.68 6.13 -9.67
CA LYS A 211 -8.79 5.33 -9.14
C LYS A 211 -10.05 6.18 -8.90
N ALA A 212 -9.85 7.41 -8.43
CA ALA A 212 -10.91 8.41 -8.26
C ALA A 212 -11.45 8.99 -9.59
N LYS A 213 -10.91 8.57 -10.75
CA LYS A 213 -11.22 9.10 -12.10
C LYS A 213 -10.95 10.60 -12.27
N ILE A 214 -10.09 11.16 -11.41
CA ILE A 214 -9.69 12.57 -11.41
C ILE A 214 -8.73 12.87 -12.56
N ILE A 215 -7.91 11.88 -12.89
CA ILE A 215 -6.96 11.93 -13.99
C ILE A 215 -7.11 10.70 -14.89
N THR A 216 -6.86 10.88 -16.17
CA THR A 216 -6.64 9.78 -17.12
C THR A 216 -5.15 9.63 -17.38
N VAL A 217 -4.72 8.43 -17.77
CA VAL A 217 -3.31 8.12 -18.03
C VAL A 217 -3.19 7.43 -19.37
N GLU A 218 -2.45 8.05 -20.29
CA GLU A 218 -2.14 7.50 -21.61
C GLU A 218 -0.63 7.34 -21.78
N LYS A 219 -0.22 6.46 -22.70
CA LYS A 219 1.18 6.33 -23.10
C LYS A 219 1.43 7.30 -24.25
N ALA A 220 2.34 8.25 -24.06
CA ALA A 220 2.67 9.24 -25.08
C ALA A 220 4.17 9.23 -25.40
N ARG A 221 4.48 9.59 -26.65
CA ARG A 221 5.85 9.84 -27.12
C ARG A 221 6.40 11.05 -26.38
N PHE A 222 7.48 10.82 -25.64
CA PHE A 222 8.16 11.83 -24.85
C PHE A 222 9.35 12.47 -25.59
N GLY A 223 10.00 11.71 -26.46
CA GLY A 223 11.16 12.17 -27.23
C GLY A 223 12.01 10.99 -27.74
N PRO A 224 13.06 11.25 -28.52
CA PRO A 224 14.01 10.22 -28.93
C PRO A 224 14.79 9.67 -27.72
N LYS A 225 15.14 8.37 -27.77
CA LYS A 225 16.13 7.81 -26.84
C LYS A 225 17.54 8.28 -27.25
N LYS A 226 18.48 8.27 -26.30
CA LYS A 226 19.92 8.43 -26.62
C LYS A 226 20.45 7.27 -27.47
N SER A 227 19.89 6.08 -27.26
CA SER A 227 20.04 4.90 -28.12
C SER A 227 18.93 4.89 -29.19
N PHE A 228 18.87 3.83 -30.00
CA PHE A 228 17.76 3.61 -30.93
C PHE A 228 16.37 3.62 -30.24
N GLY A 229 15.38 4.23 -30.90
CA GLY A 229 13.96 4.22 -30.53
C GLY A 229 13.42 5.48 -29.85
N THR A 230 12.19 5.37 -29.32
CA THR A 230 11.45 6.49 -28.70
C THR A 230 11.23 6.25 -27.20
N ILE A 231 11.38 7.29 -26.40
CA ILE A 231 10.98 7.30 -24.99
C ILE A 231 9.46 7.43 -24.93
N ILE A 232 8.79 6.43 -24.38
CA ILE A 232 7.34 6.47 -24.10
C ILE A 232 7.16 6.68 -22.61
N ARG A 233 6.33 7.63 -22.21
CA ARG A 233 6.02 7.92 -20.80
C ARG A 233 4.53 8.04 -20.56
N ASP A 234 4.15 7.92 -19.29
CA ASP A 234 2.80 8.21 -18.85
C ASP A 234 2.54 9.72 -18.98
N LEU A 235 1.44 10.04 -19.65
CA LEU A 235 0.89 11.38 -19.77
C LEU A 235 -0.39 11.43 -18.96
N TYR A 236 -0.41 12.30 -17.97
CA TYR A 236 -1.49 12.46 -17.02
C TYR A 236 -2.35 13.64 -17.45
N THR A 237 -3.64 13.41 -17.67
CA THR A 237 -4.57 14.45 -18.10
C THR A 237 -5.63 14.63 -17.02
N TYR A 238 -5.86 15.87 -16.60
CA TYR A 238 -6.95 16.23 -15.70
C TYR A 238 -8.28 15.97 -16.40
N ASN A 239 -9.18 15.25 -15.74
CA ASN A 239 -10.51 15.01 -16.26
C ASN A 239 -11.43 16.18 -15.85
N SER A 240 -11.64 17.14 -16.75
CA SER A 240 -12.55 18.28 -16.52
C SER A 240 -14.03 17.89 -16.56
N ASN A 241 -14.37 16.72 -17.13
CA ASN A 241 -15.73 16.29 -17.38
C ASN A 241 -16.33 15.44 -16.22
N ILE A 242 -15.73 15.49 -15.03
CA ILE A 242 -16.20 14.74 -13.86
C ILE A 242 -17.53 15.33 -13.37
N LYS A 243 -18.62 14.61 -13.59
CA LYS A 243 -19.94 14.93 -13.02
C LYS A 243 -20.10 14.38 -11.59
N GLU A 244 -19.42 13.28 -11.29
CA GLU A 244 -19.48 12.57 -10.01
C GLU A 244 -18.08 12.09 -9.62
N TRP A 245 -17.61 12.52 -8.46
CA TRP A 245 -16.29 12.19 -7.93
C TRP A 245 -16.36 10.89 -7.15
N LYS A 246 -15.37 10.02 -7.37
CA LYS A 246 -15.29 8.74 -6.69
C LYS A 246 -14.34 8.80 -5.50
N VAL A 247 -14.77 8.28 -4.37
CA VAL A 247 -13.96 8.16 -3.14
C VAL A 247 -14.01 6.74 -2.59
N PRO A 248 -12.96 6.28 -1.88
CA PRO A 248 -12.95 4.94 -1.31
C PRO A 248 -13.97 4.81 -0.18
N TYR A 249 -14.43 3.57 0.04
CA TYR A 249 -15.31 3.26 1.17
C TYR A 249 -14.57 3.37 2.50
N ARG A 250 -15.17 4.08 3.46
CA ARG A 250 -14.77 4.13 4.86
C ARG A 250 -16.05 4.24 5.72
N PRO A 251 -16.32 3.30 6.64
CA PRO A 251 -17.54 3.28 7.46
C PRO A 251 -17.76 4.60 8.24
N TRP A 252 -16.68 5.22 8.72
CA TRP A 252 -16.78 6.48 9.48
C TRP A 252 -17.16 7.70 8.63
N LEU A 253 -17.28 7.57 7.31
CA LEU A 253 -17.76 8.62 6.41
C LEU A 253 -19.18 8.37 5.89
N GLU A 254 -19.86 7.29 6.33
CA GLU A 254 -21.20 6.93 5.85
C GLU A 254 -22.26 8.01 6.07
N LYS A 255 -22.08 8.86 7.08
CA LYS A 255 -23.00 9.99 7.33
C LYS A 255 -22.88 11.11 6.29
N GLU A 256 -21.76 11.16 5.57
CA GLU A 256 -21.39 12.26 4.67
C GLU A 256 -21.39 11.83 3.20
N ILE A 257 -21.37 10.52 2.92
CA ILE A 257 -21.12 9.98 1.57
C ILE A 257 -22.17 8.96 1.19
N ASP A 258 -22.75 9.14 0.01
CA ASP A 258 -23.57 8.12 -0.63
C ASP A 258 -22.68 7.00 -1.17
N TYR A 259 -22.67 5.88 -0.47
CA TYR A 259 -21.96 4.67 -0.87
C TYR A 259 -22.88 3.76 -1.67
N LEU A 260 -22.38 3.27 -2.81
CA LEU A 260 -23.05 2.20 -3.55
C LEU A 260 -23.21 0.98 -2.65
N LYS A 261 -24.45 0.72 -2.20
CA LYS A 261 -24.84 -0.56 -1.61
C LYS A 261 -24.80 -1.60 -2.73
N ASN A 262 -23.70 -2.34 -2.80
CA ASN A 262 -23.55 -3.49 -3.70
C ASN A 262 -23.83 -4.78 -2.92
#